data_AF-A0A1C3E7Q5-F1
#
_entry.id   AF-A0A1C3E7Q5-F1
#
_cell.length_a   1.000
_cell.length_b   1.000
_cell.length_c   1.000
_cell.angle_alpha   90.00
_cell.angle_beta   90.00
_cell.angle_gamma   90.00
#
_symmetry.space_group_name_H-M   'P 1'
#
loop_
_entity.id
_entity.type
_entity.pdbx_description
1 polymer ?
#
loop_
_entity_poly.entity_id
_entity_poly.type
_entity_poly.pdbx_seq_one_letter_code
_entity_poly.pdbx_strand_id
1 'polypeptide(L)'
;MTSFSSHFLANGQPGPQWLSGQADDTSPSCRQDVFRVQYQLNCPTESAEAVARDIALEQTVEVPESLITDEVIWQNFAGQVVSVRSVSEHVQVATIEYHAHLASGHLAQLMNLLFGNVSLKPGVRLLDVEFPESFLSGLAGPKLGIEGLRSACGVWERPLLATAIKPKGSSVSQLAKIAGEFAAGGGDLVKDDHNLVESTFDAFRARVEACQQAVLSKTPRGQKCLYFPNLSGPLRDLERQAAFCVESGIRGVLVAPMIAGLETIRHLSESFPLAILAHPTMSGSFLQEGQGLSHAFWLSTMMRLCGCDGTVFPNAGGRFSFSQADCLSIADAARKPLGRLKSCFPAPAGGMSYASLPGMARDYGPDTIFLVGGGLLGYSENLADSTAAFRSRIEELFLTNRASQNSDPDPRGEYVSSCELPAAHPSGSQNSGIDKYAQGNEKSGISSSDSANSIVTQLLKFLPGYRWEKREVSVYKPNAGLPFAHVDRQELIGKFGESTAFDVRYFELAPGGYSSREKHFHTHVVIPVRGQGQLECQGQIFPLHHLDIAYVPPLAVHQLSNPTSEPFGFLCIVDHDRDAPMAP
;
A
#
# COMPACT_ATOMS: atom_id res chain seq x y z
N MET A 1 16.78 -48.44 32.22
CA MET A 1 16.15 -48.01 33.50
C MET A 1 16.50 -46.54 33.73
N THR A 2 15.57 -45.64 33.40
CA THR A 2 15.24 -44.40 34.13
C THR A 2 14.07 -43.76 33.38
N SER A 3 12.88 -43.95 33.92
CA SER A 3 11.62 -43.41 33.43
C SER A 3 11.53 -41.92 33.73
N PHE A 4 11.24 -41.09 32.72
CA PHE A 4 10.64 -39.78 32.96
C PHE A 4 9.12 -39.94 32.90
N SER A 5 8.52 -39.76 34.07
CA SER A 5 7.10 -39.87 34.36
C SER A 5 6.32 -38.69 33.78
N SER A 6 5.27 -39.05 33.06
CA SER A 6 4.18 -38.23 32.57
C SER A 6 3.33 -37.68 33.71
N HIS A 7 3.46 -36.39 34.02
CA HIS A 7 2.51 -35.66 34.86
C HIS A 7 2.27 -34.28 34.26
N PHE A 8 1.40 -34.19 33.24
CA PHE A 8 0.64 -32.97 32.90
C PHE A 8 -0.44 -33.28 31.85
N LEU A 9 -1.31 -34.26 32.10
CA LEU A 9 -2.59 -34.40 31.38
C LEU A 9 -3.66 -34.96 32.33
N ALA A 10 -4.14 -34.11 33.22
CA ALA A 10 -5.35 -34.34 33.98
C ALA A 10 -6.02 -32.99 34.26
N ASN A 11 -6.65 -32.43 33.22
CA ASN A 11 -7.75 -31.48 33.33
C ASN A 11 -8.41 -31.42 31.95
N GLY A 12 -9.64 -31.93 31.85
CA GLY A 12 -10.43 -32.04 30.62
C GLY A 12 -10.82 -30.68 30.04
N GLN A 13 -9.85 -29.99 29.44
CA GLN A 13 -10.07 -28.87 28.54
C GLN A 13 -10.13 -29.42 27.11
N PRO A 14 -11.14 -29.09 26.29
CA PRO A 14 -11.14 -29.46 24.89
C PRO A 14 -9.92 -28.82 24.21
N GLY A 15 -9.20 -29.62 23.41
CA GLY A 15 -8.11 -29.12 22.57
C GLY A 15 -8.60 -28.03 21.60
N PRO A 16 -7.68 -27.24 21.02
CA PRO A 16 -8.05 -26.13 20.15
C PRO A 16 -8.94 -26.61 18.98
N GLN A 17 -10.05 -25.89 18.77
CA GLN A 17 -11.18 -26.23 17.90
C GLN A 17 -10.86 -26.46 16.41
N TRP A 18 -9.62 -26.22 15.96
CA TRP A 18 -9.20 -26.52 14.59
C TRP A 18 -8.87 -28.00 14.36
N LEU A 19 -8.75 -28.81 15.43
CA LEU A 19 -8.60 -30.28 15.34
C LEU A 19 -9.94 -31.03 15.30
N SER A 20 -11.07 -30.35 15.53
CA SER A 20 -12.40 -30.97 15.63
C SER A 20 -13.31 -30.72 14.40
N GLY A 21 -12.76 -30.18 13.31
CA GLY A 21 -13.48 -30.11 12.05
C GLY A 21 -13.61 -31.52 11.49
N GLN A 22 -14.77 -32.14 11.65
CA GLN A 22 -15.17 -33.23 10.76
C GLN A 22 -15.01 -32.70 9.34
N ALA A 23 -14.11 -33.32 8.58
CA ALA A 23 -14.07 -33.14 7.14
C ALA A 23 -15.43 -33.63 6.62
N ASP A 24 -16.32 -32.68 6.33
CA ASP A 24 -17.44 -32.93 5.42
C ASP A 24 -16.83 -33.11 4.03
N ASP A 25 -16.37 -34.33 3.82
CA ASP A 25 -15.96 -34.90 2.54
C ASP A 25 -17.19 -34.96 1.62
N THR A 26 -16.99 -34.59 0.34
CA THR A 26 -17.89 -34.64 -0.84
C THR A 26 -18.32 -33.33 -1.52
N SER A 27 -17.68 -32.18 -1.26
CA SER A 27 -17.82 -31.03 -2.19
C SER A 27 -16.79 -31.11 -3.34
N PRO A 28 -17.19 -31.03 -4.63
CA PRO A 28 -16.27 -31.05 -5.78
C PRO A 28 -15.31 -29.84 -5.85
N SER A 29 -15.37 -28.90 -4.90
CA SER A 29 -14.59 -27.65 -4.91
C SER A 29 -13.16 -27.77 -4.39
N CYS A 30 -12.78 -28.88 -3.74
CA CYS A 30 -11.43 -29.06 -3.21
C CYS A 30 -10.35 -29.10 -4.31
N ARG A 31 -10.68 -29.54 -5.54
CA ARG A 31 -9.72 -29.60 -6.67
C ARG A 31 -9.23 -28.24 -7.19
N GLN A 32 -9.76 -27.12 -6.70
CA GLN A 32 -9.36 -25.77 -7.14
C GLN A 32 -8.52 -25.00 -6.12
N ASP A 33 -8.33 -25.53 -4.91
CA ASP A 33 -7.64 -24.83 -3.82
C ASP A 33 -6.16 -25.22 -3.68
N VAL A 34 -5.38 -24.93 -4.72
CA VAL A 34 -3.98 -25.35 -4.83
C VAL A 34 -3.08 -24.19 -5.22
N PHE A 35 -1.84 -24.20 -4.72
CA PHE A 35 -0.75 -23.44 -5.33
C PHE A 35 -0.27 -24.22 -6.55
N ARG A 36 -0.18 -23.56 -7.71
CA ARG A 36 0.48 -24.14 -8.89
C ARG A 36 1.83 -23.47 -9.08
N VAL A 37 2.89 -24.25 -8.87
CA VAL A 37 4.27 -23.74 -8.73
C VAL A 37 5.10 -24.20 -9.91
N GLN A 38 5.80 -23.26 -10.54
CA GLN A 38 6.74 -23.57 -11.61
C GLN A 38 8.17 -23.63 -11.07
N TYR A 39 8.85 -24.73 -11.35
CA TYR A 39 10.27 -24.92 -11.04
C TYR A 39 11.05 -25.14 -12.33
N GLN A 40 12.15 -24.42 -12.49
CA GLN A 40 13.20 -24.79 -13.42
C GLN A 40 14.05 -25.89 -12.77
N LEU A 41 14.28 -26.96 -13.53
CA LEU A 41 15.11 -28.09 -13.15
C LEU A 41 16.31 -28.14 -14.10
N ASN A 42 17.52 -28.03 -13.55
CA ASN A 42 18.76 -28.19 -14.30
C ASN A 42 19.15 -29.67 -14.32
N CYS A 43 18.45 -30.45 -15.13
CA CYS A 43 18.69 -31.87 -15.27
C CYS A 43 18.42 -32.34 -16.72
N PRO A 44 18.98 -33.51 -17.11
CA PRO A 44 18.65 -34.17 -18.37
C PRO A 44 17.15 -34.51 -18.48
N THR A 45 16.63 -34.48 -19.70
CA THR A 45 15.21 -34.70 -20.01
C THR A 45 14.69 -36.03 -19.44
N GLU A 46 15.49 -37.10 -19.53
CA GLU A 46 15.17 -38.44 -19.04
C GLU A 46 14.98 -38.53 -17.52
N SER A 47 15.56 -37.59 -16.77
CA SER A 47 15.49 -37.55 -15.30
C SER A 47 14.43 -36.57 -14.76
N ALA A 48 13.87 -35.73 -15.64
CA ALA A 48 13.07 -34.58 -15.27
C ALA A 48 11.82 -34.94 -14.46
N GLU A 49 11.09 -35.98 -14.89
CA GLU A 49 9.89 -36.47 -14.22
C GLU A 49 10.19 -36.99 -12.81
N ALA A 50 11.30 -37.74 -12.67
CA ALA A 50 11.72 -38.28 -11.38
C ALA A 50 12.13 -37.16 -10.41
N VAL A 51 12.85 -36.14 -10.90
CA VAL A 51 13.22 -34.96 -10.10
C VAL A 51 11.98 -34.17 -9.70
N ALA A 52 11.02 -33.96 -10.61
CA ALA A 52 9.78 -33.25 -10.28
C ALA A 52 8.96 -33.98 -9.19
N ARG A 53 8.86 -35.32 -9.26
CA ARG A 53 8.19 -36.12 -8.24
C ARG A 53 8.91 -36.08 -6.90
N ASP A 54 10.24 -36.18 -6.92
CA ASP A 54 11.06 -36.03 -5.72
C ASP A 54 10.82 -34.68 -5.04
N ILE A 55 10.78 -33.57 -5.79
CA ILE A 55 10.43 -32.25 -5.25
C ILE A 55 9.02 -32.24 -4.65
N ALA A 56 8.04 -32.80 -5.36
CA ALA A 56 6.65 -32.79 -4.91
C ALA A 56 6.46 -33.51 -3.56
N LEU A 57 7.13 -34.64 -3.36
CA LEU A 57 7.04 -35.44 -2.14
C LEU A 57 7.91 -34.87 -1.01
N GLU A 58 9.13 -34.43 -1.29
CA GLU A 58 10.07 -33.86 -0.31
C GLU A 58 9.53 -32.60 0.37
N GLN A 59 8.69 -31.84 -0.32
CA GLN A 59 8.11 -30.61 0.19
C GLN A 59 6.79 -30.82 0.94
N THR A 60 6.25 -32.04 0.94
CA THR A 60 4.91 -32.33 1.47
C THR A 60 4.90 -33.46 2.49
N VAL A 61 5.16 -34.70 2.05
CA VAL A 61 4.99 -35.91 2.86
C VAL A 61 6.32 -36.49 3.33
N GLU A 62 7.45 -36.07 2.75
CA GLU A 62 8.81 -36.41 3.18
C GLU A 62 9.09 -37.92 3.30
N VAL A 63 8.42 -38.73 2.48
CA VAL A 63 8.61 -40.18 2.40
C VAL A 63 8.64 -40.64 0.94
N PRO A 64 9.34 -41.75 0.63
CA PRO A 64 9.27 -42.36 -0.69
C PRO A 64 7.83 -42.68 -1.11
N GLU A 65 7.53 -42.47 -2.39
CA GLU A 65 6.20 -42.71 -2.98
C GLU A 65 5.64 -44.10 -2.64
N SER A 66 6.50 -45.12 -2.65
CA SER A 66 6.14 -46.52 -2.37
C SER A 66 5.64 -46.77 -0.94
N LEU A 67 5.87 -45.86 0.00
CA LEU A 67 5.41 -45.96 1.38
C LEU A 67 4.08 -45.23 1.62
N ILE A 68 3.59 -44.45 0.65
CA ILE A 68 2.32 -43.74 0.74
C ILE A 68 1.18 -44.70 0.35
N THR A 69 0.74 -45.49 1.32
CA THR A 69 -0.34 -46.48 1.11
C THR A 69 -1.73 -45.93 1.44
N ASP A 70 -1.80 -44.79 2.12
CA ASP A 70 -3.04 -44.11 2.48
C ASP A 70 -3.48 -43.15 1.36
N GLU A 71 -4.63 -43.45 0.75
CA GLU A 71 -5.19 -42.66 -0.35
C GLU A 71 -5.58 -41.24 0.07
N VAL A 72 -5.96 -41.02 1.34
CA VAL A 72 -6.29 -39.69 1.86
C VAL A 72 -5.03 -38.84 1.96
N ILE A 73 -3.92 -39.43 2.43
CA ILE A 73 -2.61 -38.74 2.48
C ILE A 73 -2.17 -38.38 1.06
N TRP A 74 -2.28 -39.32 0.12
CA TRP A 74 -1.92 -39.08 -1.27
C TRP A 74 -2.75 -37.94 -1.90
N GLN A 75 -4.07 -38.00 -1.75
CA GLN A 75 -4.97 -37.05 -2.41
C GLN A 75 -4.91 -35.65 -1.81
N ASN A 76 -4.68 -35.50 -0.49
CA ASN A 76 -4.82 -34.21 0.21
C ASN A 76 -3.49 -33.59 0.67
N PHE A 77 -2.40 -34.37 0.76
CA PHE A 77 -1.14 -33.86 1.30
C PHE A 77 0.01 -33.98 0.29
N ALA A 78 0.09 -35.06 -0.48
CA ALA A 78 1.18 -35.24 -1.44
C ALA A 78 1.09 -34.24 -2.60
N GLY A 79 2.21 -33.57 -2.89
CA GLY A 79 2.33 -32.69 -4.05
C GLY A 79 2.13 -33.46 -5.37
N GLN A 80 1.49 -32.81 -6.35
CA GLN A 80 1.13 -33.45 -7.61
C GLN A 80 1.89 -32.83 -8.77
N VAL A 81 2.67 -33.63 -9.50
CA VAL A 81 3.32 -33.17 -10.74
C VAL A 81 2.26 -33.07 -11.83
N VAL A 82 2.00 -31.85 -12.29
CA VAL A 82 1.00 -31.56 -13.33
C VAL A 82 1.61 -31.69 -14.72
N SER A 83 2.82 -31.17 -14.89
CA SER A 83 3.52 -31.24 -16.18
C SER A 83 5.02 -31.05 -15.99
N VAL A 84 5.77 -31.63 -16.92
CA VAL A 84 7.20 -31.38 -17.10
C VAL A 84 7.43 -31.10 -18.58
N ARG A 85 8.03 -29.95 -18.90
CA ARG A 85 8.33 -29.54 -20.28
C ARG A 85 9.82 -29.27 -20.46
N SER A 86 10.35 -29.67 -21.59
CA SER A 86 11.75 -29.39 -21.96
C SER A 86 11.92 -28.00 -22.54
N VAL A 87 12.91 -27.28 -22.02
CA VAL A 87 13.38 -26.00 -22.58
C VAL A 87 14.64 -26.24 -23.41
N SER A 88 15.55 -27.07 -22.89
CA SER A 88 16.74 -27.56 -23.59
C SER A 88 17.10 -28.96 -23.09
N GLU A 89 18.18 -29.55 -23.61
CA GLU A 89 18.67 -30.87 -23.22
C GLU A 89 18.90 -31.01 -21.70
N HIS A 90 19.31 -29.93 -21.03
CA HIS A 90 19.65 -29.91 -19.60
C HIS A 90 18.81 -28.93 -18.77
N VAL A 91 17.76 -28.34 -19.33
CA VAL A 91 16.87 -27.41 -18.62
C VAL A 91 15.42 -27.76 -18.89
N GLN A 92 14.70 -28.03 -17.80
CA GLN A 92 13.30 -28.43 -17.79
C GLN A 92 12.49 -27.45 -16.95
N VAL A 93 11.19 -27.37 -17.19
CA VAL A 93 10.26 -26.66 -16.32
C VAL A 93 9.18 -27.62 -15.87
N ALA A 94 9.11 -27.85 -14.56
CA ALA A 94 8.07 -28.64 -13.92
C ALA A 94 7.01 -27.72 -13.31
N THR A 95 5.75 -28.12 -13.43
CA THR A 95 4.63 -27.51 -12.71
C THR A 95 4.11 -28.49 -11.68
N ILE A 96 4.14 -28.09 -10.41
CA ILE A 96 3.73 -28.92 -9.27
C ILE A 96 2.60 -28.21 -8.54
N GLU A 97 1.55 -28.94 -8.20
CA GLU A 97 0.43 -28.48 -7.39
C GLU A 97 0.60 -28.91 -5.93
N TYR A 98 0.39 -27.96 -5.02
CA TYR A 98 0.36 -28.19 -3.58
C TYR A 98 -0.95 -27.67 -2.99
N HIS A 99 -1.58 -28.43 -2.11
CA HIS A 99 -2.82 -28.00 -1.45
C HIS A 99 -2.61 -26.74 -0.61
N ALA A 100 -3.51 -25.76 -0.73
CA ALA A 100 -3.35 -24.45 -0.11
C ALA A 100 -3.26 -24.50 1.42
N HIS A 101 -4.02 -25.41 2.03
CA HIS A 101 -4.06 -25.57 3.49
C HIS A 101 -2.70 -25.97 4.10
N LEU A 102 -1.79 -26.56 3.32
CA LEU A 102 -0.44 -26.92 3.77
C LEU A 102 0.42 -25.69 4.14
N ALA A 103 0.11 -24.53 3.56
CA ALA A 103 0.74 -23.26 3.93
C ALA A 103 0.15 -22.66 5.23
N SER A 104 -0.98 -23.18 5.74
CA SER A 104 -1.65 -22.69 6.95
C SER A 104 -1.92 -21.18 6.98
N GLY A 105 -2.03 -20.53 5.81
CA GLY A 105 -2.19 -19.07 5.72
C GLY A 105 -0.97 -18.25 6.18
N HIS A 106 0.19 -18.88 6.39
CA HIS A 106 1.42 -18.23 6.84
C HIS A 106 2.45 -18.19 5.70
N LEU A 107 3.08 -17.03 5.50
CA LEU A 107 4.16 -16.82 4.52
C LEU A 107 5.42 -17.63 4.87
N ALA A 108 5.71 -17.81 6.17
CA ALA A 108 6.83 -18.65 6.59
C ALA A 108 6.62 -20.11 6.17
N GLN A 109 5.43 -20.65 6.42
CA GLN A 109 5.09 -22.02 6.05
C GLN A 109 4.89 -22.18 4.54
N LEU A 110 4.36 -21.15 3.86
CA LEU A 110 4.35 -21.07 2.41
C LEU A 110 5.78 -21.22 1.85
N MET A 111 6.76 -20.49 2.37
CA MET A 111 8.14 -20.62 1.91
C MET A 111 8.74 -22.00 2.21
N ASN A 112 8.38 -22.63 3.33
CA ASN A 112 8.77 -24.01 3.60
C ASN A 112 8.21 -24.98 2.55
N LEU A 113 6.91 -24.87 2.24
CA LEU A 113 6.23 -25.68 1.22
C LEU A 113 6.80 -25.44 -0.19
N LEU A 114 7.03 -24.17 -0.56
CA LEU A 114 7.47 -23.82 -1.90
C LEU A 114 8.96 -24.07 -2.13
N PHE A 115 9.80 -23.82 -1.13
CA PHE A 115 11.26 -23.87 -1.28
C PHE A 115 12.03 -24.19 0.03
N GLY A 116 11.47 -25.02 0.92
CA GLY A 116 12.12 -25.57 2.12
C GLY A 116 13.24 -26.58 1.83
N ASN A 117 12.96 -27.87 1.97
CA ASN A 117 13.96 -28.95 1.81
C ASN A 117 14.62 -28.92 0.42
N VAL A 118 13.84 -28.57 -0.62
CA VAL A 118 14.38 -28.46 -1.98
C VAL A 118 15.46 -27.37 -2.14
N SER A 119 15.52 -26.36 -1.27
CA SER A 119 16.60 -25.35 -1.29
C SER A 119 17.99 -25.94 -0.99
N LEU A 120 18.03 -27.14 -0.41
CA LEU A 120 19.26 -27.89 -0.11
C LEU A 120 19.72 -28.73 -1.31
N LYS A 121 18.88 -28.87 -2.35
CA LYS A 121 19.17 -29.63 -3.56
C LYS A 121 19.69 -28.68 -4.65
N PRO A 122 20.81 -29.01 -5.34
CA PRO A 122 21.33 -28.15 -6.40
C PRO A 122 20.42 -28.20 -7.64
N GLY A 123 20.50 -27.16 -8.47
CA GLY A 123 19.87 -27.17 -9.79
C GLY A 123 18.34 -27.05 -9.79
N VAL A 124 17.72 -26.66 -8.68
CA VAL A 124 16.29 -26.35 -8.62
C VAL A 124 16.09 -24.85 -8.41
N ARG A 125 15.29 -24.23 -9.29
CA ARG A 125 14.92 -22.82 -9.18
C ARG A 125 13.42 -22.62 -9.23
N LEU A 126 12.82 -22.00 -8.22
CA LEU A 126 11.42 -21.59 -8.25
C LEU A 126 11.26 -20.37 -9.18
N LEU A 127 10.38 -20.48 -10.18
CA LEU A 127 10.15 -19.47 -11.19
C LEU A 127 8.96 -18.55 -10.87
N ASP A 128 7.78 -19.13 -10.66
CA ASP A 128 6.55 -18.39 -10.36
C ASP A 128 5.55 -19.29 -9.62
N VAL A 129 4.55 -18.66 -9.01
CA VAL A 129 3.48 -19.32 -8.28
C VAL A 129 2.15 -18.70 -8.67
N GLU A 130 1.21 -19.53 -9.10
CA GLU A 130 -0.20 -19.18 -9.17
C GLU A 130 -0.83 -19.49 -7.80
N PHE A 131 -1.45 -18.48 -7.20
CA PHE A 131 -2.02 -18.56 -5.86
C PHE A 131 -3.55 -18.73 -5.94
N PRO A 132 -4.15 -19.59 -5.10
CA PRO A 132 -5.59 -19.67 -4.99
C PRO A 132 -6.14 -18.45 -4.24
N GLU A 133 -7.36 -18.03 -4.59
CA GLU A 133 -7.99 -16.86 -3.97
C GLU A 133 -8.22 -17.06 -2.46
N SER A 134 -8.43 -18.31 -2.01
CA SER A 134 -8.52 -18.66 -0.59
C SER A 134 -7.32 -18.14 0.21
N PHE A 135 -6.10 -18.33 -0.30
CA PHE A 135 -4.87 -17.91 0.33
C PHE A 135 -4.68 -16.40 0.23
N LEU A 136 -4.88 -15.82 -0.96
CA LEU A 136 -4.74 -14.39 -1.17
C LEU A 136 -5.75 -13.58 -0.35
N SER A 137 -6.97 -14.09 -0.18
CA SER A 137 -8.02 -13.43 0.59
C SER A 137 -7.70 -13.33 2.09
N GLY A 138 -6.82 -14.19 2.60
CA GLY A 138 -6.31 -14.13 3.98
C GLY A 138 -5.22 -13.08 4.20
N LEU A 139 -4.67 -12.48 3.14
CA LEU A 139 -3.58 -11.51 3.23
C LEU A 139 -4.09 -10.07 3.06
N ALA A 140 -3.58 -9.13 3.85
CA ALA A 140 -3.89 -7.72 3.65
C ALA A 140 -3.31 -7.18 2.33
N GLY A 141 -2.09 -7.61 1.99
CA GLY A 141 -1.32 -7.06 0.88
C GLY A 141 -0.86 -5.62 1.14
N PRO A 142 -0.35 -4.92 0.10
CA PRO A 142 0.14 -3.55 0.27
C PRO A 142 -0.95 -2.61 0.77
N LYS A 143 -0.63 -1.80 1.77
CA LYS A 143 -1.61 -0.94 2.44
C LYS A 143 -2.06 0.21 1.55
N LEU A 144 -1.11 0.94 0.98
CA LEU A 144 -1.32 2.06 0.07
C LEU A 144 -1.23 1.60 -1.40
N GLY A 145 -0.27 0.74 -1.71
CA GLY A 145 0.12 0.41 -3.08
C GLY A 145 0.55 1.63 -3.88
N ILE A 146 0.55 1.50 -5.21
CA ILE A 146 0.96 2.57 -6.13
C ILE A 146 0.08 3.82 -5.97
N GLU A 147 -1.25 3.66 -6.04
CA GLU A 147 -2.20 4.78 -5.98
C GLU A 147 -2.12 5.56 -4.67
N GLY A 148 -2.04 4.86 -3.53
CA GLY A 148 -1.97 5.51 -2.22
C GLY A 148 -0.65 6.27 -2.03
N LEU A 149 0.47 5.75 -2.53
CA LEU A 149 1.75 6.47 -2.51
C LEU A 149 1.76 7.68 -3.45
N ARG A 150 1.14 7.58 -4.64
CA ARG A 150 0.94 8.74 -5.53
C ARG A 150 0.13 9.83 -4.85
N SER A 151 -0.97 9.46 -4.20
CA SER A 151 -1.81 10.39 -3.43
C SER A 151 -1.03 11.05 -2.27
N ALA A 152 -0.22 10.26 -1.55
CA ALA A 152 0.62 10.75 -0.46
C ALA A 152 1.66 11.78 -0.92
N CYS A 153 2.29 11.57 -2.09
CA CYS A 153 3.22 12.52 -2.71
C CYS A 153 2.50 13.64 -3.49
N GLY A 154 1.25 13.46 -3.90
CA GLY A 154 0.57 14.35 -4.84
C GLY A 154 1.15 14.30 -6.27
N VAL A 155 1.75 13.17 -6.67
CA VAL A 155 2.49 13.03 -7.93
C VAL A 155 1.85 11.96 -8.80
N TRP A 156 1.35 12.40 -9.96
CA TRP A 156 0.68 11.57 -10.94
C TRP A 156 1.42 11.61 -12.28
N GLU A 157 1.17 10.61 -13.13
CA GLU A 157 1.60 10.56 -14.54
C GLU A 157 3.12 10.51 -14.82
N ARG A 158 3.96 10.65 -13.79
CA ARG A 158 5.41 10.44 -13.85
C ARG A 158 5.93 9.51 -12.74
N PRO A 159 7.14 8.93 -12.90
CA PRO A 159 7.85 8.26 -11.82
C PRO A 159 8.07 9.18 -10.62
N LEU A 160 8.07 8.58 -9.42
CA LEU A 160 8.53 9.29 -8.23
C LEU A 160 10.06 9.37 -8.26
N LEU A 161 10.61 10.55 -8.01
CA LEU A 161 12.03 10.76 -7.82
C LEU A 161 12.37 10.58 -6.34
N ALA A 162 13.25 9.63 -6.06
CA ALA A 162 13.67 9.31 -4.71
C ALA A 162 15.19 9.34 -4.53
N THR A 163 15.65 9.56 -3.29
CA THR A 163 17.06 9.43 -2.91
C THR A 163 17.23 8.67 -1.60
N ALA A 164 18.44 8.17 -1.36
CA ALA A 164 18.85 7.57 -0.09
C ALA A 164 19.86 8.47 0.63
N ILE A 165 19.63 8.79 1.90
CA ILE A 165 20.59 9.54 2.72
C ILE A 165 21.69 8.63 3.28
N LYS A 166 22.94 9.04 3.10
CA LYS A 166 24.17 8.29 3.39
C LYS A 166 25.37 9.25 3.38
N PRO A 167 26.58 8.87 3.85
CA PRO A 167 27.02 7.57 4.36
C PRO A 167 26.64 7.28 5.82
N LYS A 168 26.76 6.01 6.23
CA LYS A 168 26.78 5.63 7.65
C LYS A 168 27.97 6.33 8.33
N GLY A 169 27.75 6.87 9.53
CA GLY A 169 28.75 7.63 10.28
C GLY A 169 28.65 9.15 10.12
N SER A 170 27.81 9.63 9.19
CA SER A 170 27.41 11.04 9.16
C SER A 170 26.67 11.44 10.43
N SER A 171 26.83 12.70 10.84
CA SER A 171 26.04 13.25 11.94
C SER A 171 24.57 13.36 11.55
N VAL A 172 23.68 13.38 12.55
CA VAL A 172 22.24 13.62 12.35
C VAL A 172 22.01 14.92 11.55
N SER A 173 22.76 15.98 11.85
CA SER A 173 22.66 17.26 11.12
C SER A 173 23.06 17.16 9.65
N GLN A 174 24.05 16.33 9.30
CA GLN A 174 24.45 16.09 7.91
C GLN A 174 23.39 15.31 7.16
N LEU A 175 22.85 14.25 7.76
CA LEU A 175 21.77 13.45 7.17
C LEU A 175 20.52 14.31 6.92
N ALA A 176 20.11 15.10 7.92
CA ALA A 176 19.00 16.03 7.81
C ALA A 176 19.24 17.09 6.73
N LYS A 177 20.47 17.61 6.61
CA LYS A 177 20.83 18.55 5.53
C LYS A 177 20.62 17.93 4.15
N ILE A 178 21.10 16.70 3.92
CA ILE A 178 20.93 15.99 2.64
C ILE A 178 19.44 15.79 2.34
N ALA A 179 18.66 15.33 3.32
CA ALA A 179 17.22 15.13 3.18
C ALA A 179 16.49 16.44 2.81
N GLY A 180 16.82 17.53 3.51
CA GLY A 180 16.25 18.84 3.25
C GLY A 180 16.65 19.44 1.91
N GLU A 181 17.91 19.29 1.47
CA GLU A 181 18.37 19.78 0.16
C GLU A 181 17.71 19.04 -1.01
N PHE A 182 17.55 17.71 -0.89
CA PHE A 182 16.79 16.94 -1.87
C PHE A 182 15.32 17.39 -1.93
N ALA A 183 14.68 17.56 -0.76
CA ALA A 183 13.30 18.05 -0.69
C ALA A 183 13.17 19.46 -1.29
N ALA A 184 14.14 20.36 -1.04
CA ALA A 184 14.17 21.71 -1.61
C ALA A 184 14.22 21.73 -3.14
N GLY A 185 14.93 20.77 -3.75
CA GLY A 185 14.97 20.59 -5.20
C GLY A 185 13.72 19.95 -5.80
N GLY A 186 12.71 19.65 -4.97
CA GLY A 186 11.43 19.09 -5.39
C GLY A 186 11.41 17.57 -5.57
N GLY A 187 12.30 16.84 -4.87
CA GLY A 187 12.23 15.38 -4.84
C GLY A 187 10.98 14.88 -4.08
N ASP A 188 10.51 13.67 -4.41
CA ASP A 188 9.22 13.17 -3.94
C ASP A 188 9.34 12.25 -2.71
N LEU A 189 10.46 11.52 -2.59
CA LEU A 189 10.68 10.55 -1.49
C LEU A 189 12.16 10.49 -1.07
N VAL A 190 12.42 10.72 0.21
CA VAL A 190 13.71 10.47 0.86
C VAL A 190 13.60 9.16 1.64
N LYS A 191 14.60 8.29 1.54
CA LYS A 191 14.74 7.15 2.45
C LYS A 191 16.09 7.14 3.15
N ASP A 192 16.16 6.49 4.30
CA ASP A 192 17.43 6.14 4.94
C ASP A 192 18.23 5.15 4.09
N ASP A 193 19.55 5.11 4.21
CA ASP A 193 20.31 3.90 3.86
C ASP A 193 19.98 2.78 4.85
N HIS A 194 19.88 1.53 4.38
CA HIS A 194 19.56 0.38 5.22
C HIS A 194 20.59 0.12 6.34
N ASN A 195 21.80 0.67 6.24
CA ASN A 195 22.83 0.59 7.28
C ASN A 195 22.74 1.71 8.32
N LEU A 196 21.84 2.69 8.16
CA LEU A 196 21.52 3.66 9.20
C LEU A 196 20.67 2.94 10.26
N VAL A 197 21.37 2.42 11.25
CA VAL A 197 20.83 1.71 12.41
C VAL A 197 21.58 2.21 13.62
N GLU A 198 20.84 2.64 14.62
CA GLU A 198 21.34 3.15 15.89
C GLU A 198 21.30 2.08 16.97
N SER A 199 22.20 2.19 17.95
CA SER A 199 22.26 1.28 19.09
C SER A 199 21.17 1.56 20.14
N THR A 200 20.51 2.71 20.08
CA THR A 200 19.45 3.09 21.03
C THR A 200 18.26 3.70 20.32
N PHE A 201 17.09 3.52 20.92
CA PHE A 201 15.85 4.12 20.44
C PHE A 201 15.89 5.66 20.45
N ASP A 202 16.55 6.28 21.43
CA ASP A 202 16.66 7.73 21.50
C ASP A 202 17.49 8.31 20.36
N ALA A 203 18.56 7.63 19.97
CA ALA A 203 19.36 8.00 18.80
C ALA A 203 18.56 7.81 17.50
N PHE A 204 17.77 6.73 17.41
CA PHE A 204 16.84 6.53 16.30
C PHE A 204 15.86 7.71 16.18
N ARG A 205 15.19 8.08 17.28
CA ARG A 205 14.25 9.21 17.31
C ARG A 205 14.91 10.51 16.86
N ALA A 206 16.08 10.83 17.43
CA ALA A 206 16.79 12.06 17.12
C ALA A 206 17.13 12.16 15.62
N ARG A 207 17.53 11.06 14.96
CA ARG A 207 17.73 11.04 13.50
C ARG A 207 16.43 11.28 12.76
N VAL A 208 15.38 10.53 13.12
CA VAL A 208 14.10 10.56 12.41
C VAL A 208 13.45 11.94 12.49
N GLU A 209 13.40 12.54 13.69
CA GLU A 209 12.84 13.89 13.90
C GLU A 209 13.60 14.93 13.09
N ALA A 210 14.94 14.94 13.17
CA ALA A 210 15.74 15.92 12.46
C ALA A 210 15.58 15.82 10.93
N CYS A 211 15.56 14.60 10.38
CA CYS A 211 15.38 14.39 8.95
C CYS A 211 13.96 14.76 8.50
N GLN A 212 12.93 14.35 9.26
CA GLN A 212 11.55 14.70 8.97
C GLN A 212 11.34 16.21 9.01
N GLN A 213 11.86 16.89 10.03
CA GLN A 213 11.77 18.34 10.15
C GLN A 213 12.49 19.05 8.99
N ALA A 214 13.66 18.55 8.56
CA ALA A 214 14.37 19.09 7.42
C ALA A 214 13.58 18.93 6.12
N VAL A 215 12.98 17.75 5.87
CA VAL A 215 12.11 17.51 4.71
C VAL A 215 10.91 18.45 4.72
N LEU A 216 10.17 18.52 5.83
CA LEU A 216 8.99 19.37 5.96
C LEU A 216 9.31 20.86 5.78
N SER A 217 10.42 21.34 6.37
CA SER A 217 10.78 22.76 6.33
C SER A 217 11.35 23.22 4.99
N LYS A 218 11.91 22.30 4.20
CA LYS A 218 12.57 22.61 2.92
C LYS A 218 11.72 22.28 1.70
N THR A 219 10.70 21.43 1.83
CA THR A 219 9.80 21.10 0.73
C THR A 219 9.11 22.37 0.20
N PRO A 220 9.16 22.64 -1.11
CA PRO A 220 8.48 23.79 -1.71
C PRO A 220 6.97 23.78 -1.44
N ARG A 221 6.40 24.98 -1.28
CA ARG A 221 4.96 25.14 -1.01
C ARG A 221 4.12 24.49 -2.12
N GLY A 222 3.15 23.67 -1.76
CA GLY A 222 2.29 22.93 -2.70
C GLY A 222 2.86 21.59 -3.18
N GLN A 223 4.09 21.24 -2.81
CA GLN A 223 4.68 19.92 -3.06
C GLN A 223 4.66 19.09 -1.78
N LYS A 224 4.80 17.76 -1.91
CA LYS A 224 4.94 16.84 -0.79
C LYS A 224 6.15 15.94 -1.03
N CYS A 225 7.10 15.98 -0.10
CA CYS A 225 8.20 15.04 -0.05
C CYS A 225 8.01 14.14 1.17
N LEU A 226 8.04 12.82 0.98
CA LEU A 226 7.92 11.86 2.07
C LEU A 226 9.30 11.43 2.57
N TYR A 227 9.40 11.10 3.85
CA TYR A 227 10.61 10.52 4.45
C TYR A 227 10.34 9.11 4.98
N PHE A 228 11.19 8.15 4.59
CA PHE A 228 11.12 6.73 4.90
C PHE A 228 12.32 6.32 5.75
N PRO A 229 12.23 6.45 7.09
CA PRO A 229 13.30 6.01 7.98
C PRO A 229 13.44 4.49 7.97
N ASN A 230 14.66 4.00 8.24
CA ASN A 230 14.95 2.57 8.25
C ASN A 230 14.64 1.95 9.61
N LEU A 231 13.77 0.95 9.65
CA LEU A 231 13.50 0.18 10.86
C LEU A 231 14.38 -1.06 10.90
N SER A 232 14.96 -1.32 12.07
CA SER A 232 15.81 -2.49 12.30
C SER A 232 15.79 -2.91 13.76
N GLY A 233 15.97 -4.21 14.01
CA GLY A 233 15.99 -4.79 15.36
C GLY A 233 15.01 -5.97 15.50
N PRO A 234 14.91 -6.55 16.71
CA PRO A 234 13.88 -7.54 17.02
C PRO A 234 12.47 -6.94 16.88
N LEU A 235 11.45 -7.78 16.73
CA LEU A 235 10.06 -7.37 16.51
C LEU A 235 9.59 -6.26 17.47
N ARG A 236 9.86 -6.37 18.77
CA ARG A 236 9.46 -5.37 19.77
C ARG A 236 10.07 -3.98 19.49
N ASP A 237 11.30 -3.94 19.00
CA ASP A 237 11.95 -2.68 18.64
C ASP A 237 11.37 -2.12 17.34
N LEU A 238 11.04 -2.99 16.37
CA LEU A 238 10.37 -2.58 15.13
C LEU A 238 8.98 -1.98 15.42
N GLU A 239 8.19 -2.60 16.29
CA GLU A 239 6.88 -2.09 16.71
C GLU A 239 7.00 -0.72 17.38
N ARG A 240 7.97 -0.57 18.29
CA ARG A 240 8.24 0.69 18.99
C ARG A 240 8.68 1.79 18.02
N GLN A 241 9.54 1.46 17.04
CA GLN A 241 9.99 2.39 16.00
C GLN A 241 8.86 2.78 15.05
N ALA A 242 8.02 1.81 14.63
CA ALA A 242 6.87 2.05 13.78
C ALA A 242 5.84 2.97 14.47
N ALA A 243 5.50 2.69 15.73
CA ALA A 243 4.62 3.54 16.53
C ALA A 243 5.12 4.99 16.58
N PHE A 244 6.42 5.18 16.87
CA PHE A 244 7.02 6.51 16.88
C PHE A 244 7.00 7.20 15.51
N CYS A 245 7.20 6.46 14.42
CA CYS A 245 7.08 7.01 13.07
C CYS A 245 5.66 7.54 12.83
N VAL A 246 4.63 6.77 13.20
CA VAL A 246 3.22 7.21 13.10
C VAL A 246 2.98 8.48 13.91
N GLU A 247 3.42 8.51 15.18
CA GLU A 247 3.28 9.67 16.07
C GLU A 247 4.00 10.93 15.52
N SER A 248 5.10 10.74 14.79
CA SER A 248 5.90 11.81 14.19
C SER A 248 5.37 12.27 12.82
N GLY A 249 4.22 11.76 12.37
CA GLY A 249 3.64 12.09 11.07
C GLY A 249 4.37 11.48 9.86
N ILE A 250 5.24 10.50 10.08
CA ILE A 250 5.87 9.71 9.02
C ILE A 250 4.79 8.87 8.32
N ARG A 251 4.88 8.78 6.99
CA ARG A 251 3.88 8.10 6.15
C ARG A 251 4.36 6.77 5.58
N GLY A 252 5.65 6.46 5.69
CA GLY A 252 6.18 5.18 5.31
C GLY A 252 7.55 4.91 5.89
N VAL A 253 8.01 3.68 5.80
CA VAL A 253 9.25 3.20 6.40
C VAL A 253 10.00 2.30 5.43
N LEU A 254 11.32 2.24 5.59
CA LEU A 254 12.17 1.26 4.93
C LEU A 254 12.39 0.08 5.88
N VAL A 255 12.23 -1.14 5.37
CA VAL A 255 12.54 -2.38 6.10
C VAL A 255 13.32 -3.33 5.20
N ALA A 256 14.04 -4.28 5.80
CA ALA A 256 14.77 -5.32 5.08
C ALA A 256 14.12 -6.69 5.32
N PRO A 257 13.17 -7.14 4.47
CA PRO A 257 12.36 -8.35 4.73
C PRO A 257 13.19 -9.62 4.90
N MET A 258 14.28 -9.78 4.15
CA MET A 258 15.15 -10.96 4.23
C MET A 258 16.01 -11.01 5.50
N ILE A 259 16.12 -9.90 6.22
CA ILE A 259 16.80 -9.83 7.53
C ILE A 259 15.77 -9.91 8.68
N ALA A 260 14.68 -9.15 8.59
CA ALA A 260 13.65 -9.08 9.64
C ALA A 260 12.70 -10.28 9.65
N GLY A 261 12.55 -10.98 8.53
CA GLY A 261 11.61 -12.09 8.34
C GLY A 261 10.28 -11.66 7.71
N LEU A 262 9.74 -12.51 6.83
CA LEU A 262 8.54 -12.21 6.04
C LEU A 262 7.29 -11.98 6.90
N GLU A 263 7.08 -12.82 7.92
CA GLU A 263 5.97 -12.66 8.88
C GLU A 263 6.08 -11.38 9.70
N THR A 264 7.30 -11.00 10.09
CA THR A 264 7.55 -9.73 10.79
C THR A 264 7.10 -8.55 9.94
N ILE A 265 7.41 -8.57 8.63
CA ILE A 265 6.99 -7.49 7.73
C ILE A 265 5.49 -7.49 7.51
N ARG A 266 4.88 -8.66 7.34
CA ARG A 266 3.41 -8.79 7.24
C ARG A 266 2.72 -8.22 8.47
N HIS A 267 3.19 -8.57 9.65
CA HIS A 267 2.69 -8.04 10.93
C HIS A 267 2.81 -6.51 11.00
N LEU A 268 3.95 -5.93 10.59
CA LEU A 268 4.12 -4.47 10.57
C LEU A 268 3.15 -3.80 9.59
N SER A 269 2.98 -4.37 8.39
CA SER A 269 2.06 -3.85 7.38
C SER A 269 0.62 -3.88 7.89
N GLU A 270 0.19 -4.96 8.53
CA GLU A 270 -1.16 -5.10 9.07
C GLU A 270 -1.39 -4.16 10.27
N SER A 271 -0.41 -4.08 11.18
CA SER A 271 -0.55 -3.40 12.47
C SER A 271 -0.43 -1.87 12.42
N PHE A 272 0.30 -1.31 11.45
CA PHE A 272 0.60 0.13 11.42
C PHE A 272 0.10 0.80 10.12
N PRO A 273 -0.40 2.03 10.15
CA PRO A 273 -0.85 2.77 8.97
C PRO A 273 0.33 3.38 8.17
N LEU A 274 1.40 2.63 8.00
CA LEU A 274 2.62 3.06 7.31
C LEU A 274 2.77 2.35 5.97
N ALA A 275 3.19 3.09 4.95
CA ALA A 275 3.66 2.46 3.74
C ALA A 275 5.01 1.76 3.98
N ILE A 276 5.24 0.61 3.35
CA ILE A 276 6.49 -0.15 3.50
C ILE A 276 7.24 -0.20 2.18
N LEU A 277 8.47 0.33 2.19
CA LEU A 277 9.43 0.15 1.11
C LEU A 277 10.38 -1.00 1.48
N ALA A 278 10.38 -2.07 0.69
CA ALA A 278 11.24 -3.23 0.93
C ALA A 278 12.66 -2.99 0.39
N HIS A 279 13.67 -3.20 1.22
CA HIS A 279 15.07 -3.17 0.84
C HIS A 279 15.58 -4.58 0.45
N PRO A 280 16.37 -4.75 -0.61
CA PRO A 280 16.76 -6.06 -1.15
C PRO A 280 17.98 -6.68 -0.45
N THR A 281 18.42 -6.16 0.69
CA THR A 281 19.62 -6.69 1.36
C THR A 281 19.39 -8.15 1.76
N MET A 282 20.44 -8.98 1.69
CA MET A 282 20.39 -10.43 1.87
C MET A 282 19.62 -11.23 0.80
N SER A 283 19.04 -10.58 -0.23
CA SER A 283 18.34 -11.33 -1.31
C SER A 283 19.26 -12.05 -2.29
N GLY A 284 20.48 -11.54 -2.52
CA GLY A 284 21.34 -11.97 -3.64
C GLY A 284 21.70 -13.46 -3.63
N SER A 285 21.87 -14.07 -2.46
CA SER A 285 22.21 -15.50 -2.36
C SER A 285 21.11 -16.43 -2.89
N PHE A 286 19.86 -15.94 -2.93
CA PHE A 286 18.71 -16.70 -3.44
C PHE A 286 18.50 -16.54 -4.94
N LEU A 287 19.16 -15.59 -5.60
CA LEU A 287 18.82 -15.16 -6.96
C LEU A 287 19.72 -15.76 -8.05
N GLN A 288 20.46 -16.83 -7.71
CA GLN A 288 21.43 -17.44 -8.60
C GLN A 288 20.76 -17.98 -9.88
N GLU A 289 21.46 -17.94 -11.00
CA GLU A 289 20.97 -18.59 -12.21
C GLU A 289 21.03 -20.11 -12.07
N GLY A 290 19.99 -20.80 -12.55
CA GLY A 290 19.91 -22.25 -12.49
C GLY A 290 19.53 -22.85 -11.12
N GLN A 291 19.51 -22.07 -10.04
CA GLN A 291 19.07 -22.54 -8.72
C GLN A 291 18.56 -21.40 -7.83
N GLY A 292 17.74 -21.71 -6.83
CA GLY A 292 17.20 -20.71 -5.90
C GLY A 292 15.83 -20.19 -6.32
N LEU A 293 15.66 -18.87 -6.37
CA LEU A 293 14.39 -18.20 -6.63
C LEU A 293 14.53 -17.25 -7.82
N SER A 294 13.44 -17.02 -8.55
CA SER A 294 13.39 -15.98 -9.57
C SER A 294 13.41 -14.59 -8.93
N HIS A 295 13.96 -13.64 -9.67
CA HIS A 295 13.96 -12.22 -9.30
C HIS A 295 12.53 -11.69 -9.09
N ALA A 296 11.65 -11.94 -10.06
CA ALA A 296 10.24 -11.55 -10.01
C ALA A 296 9.51 -12.07 -8.77
N PHE A 297 9.65 -13.37 -8.46
CA PHE A 297 8.99 -13.95 -7.30
C PHE A 297 9.53 -13.36 -6.00
N TRP A 298 10.85 -13.39 -5.83
CA TRP A 298 11.48 -13.08 -4.55
C TRP A 298 11.50 -11.59 -4.22
N LEU A 299 11.72 -10.73 -5.21
CA LEU A 299 11.81 -9.28 -5.02
C LEU A 299 10.50 -8.55 -5.36
N SER A 300 9.42 -9.23 -5.76
CA SER A 300 8.13 -8.54 -6.00
C SER A 300 6.93 -9.30 -5.49
N THR A 301 6.67 -10.51 -6.00
CA THR A 301 5.51 -11.29 -5.56
C THR A 301 5.52 -11.47 -4.04
N MET A 302 6.64 -11.94 -3.47
CA MET A 302 6.77 -12.14 -2.02
C MET A 302 6.67 -10.84 -1.23
N MET A 303 7.21 -9.74 -1.75
CA MET A 303 7.13 -8.43 -1.09
C MET A 303 5.68 -7.93 -1.04
N ARG A 304 4.89 -8.16 -2.09
CA ARG A 304 3.45 -7.84 -2.10
C ARG A 304 2.67 -8.70 -1.13
N LEU A 305 2.97 -10.00 -1.03
CA LEU A 305 2.36 -10.88 -0.03
C LEU A 305 2.67 -10.44 1.41
N CYS A 306 3.88 -9.91 1.65
CA CYS A 306 4.27 -9.29 2.94
C CYS A 306 3.59 -7.93 3.20
N GLY A 307 2.90 -7.36 2.22
CA GLY A 307 2.25 -6.07 2.32
C GLY A 307 3.16 -4.86 2.11
N CYS A 308 4.24 -5.01 1.32
CA CYS A 308 5.11 -3.90 0.95
C CYS A 308 4.51 -3.06 -0.21
N ASP A 309 4.49 -1.74 -0.05
CA ASP A 309 3.99 -0.76 -1.02
C ASP A 309 4.99 -0.39 -2.10
N GLY A 310 6.26 -0.70 -1.89
CA GLY A 310 7.28 -0.66 -2.92
C GLY A 310 8.39 -1.67 -2.67
N THR A 311 9.13 -2.00 -3.73
CA THR A 311 10.26 -2.93 -3.67
C THR A 311 11.48 -2.35 -4.37
N VAL A 312 12.57 -2.21 -3.61
CA VAL A 312 13.85 -1.74 -4.12
C VAL A 312 14.63 -2.93 -4.69
N PHE A 313 15.22 -2.77 -5.87
CA PHE A 313 16.08 -3.78 -6.47
C PHE A 313 17.25 -3.16 -7.25
N PRO A 314 18.38 -3.87 -7.38
CA PRO A 314 19.49 -3.42 -8.23
C PRO A 314 19.06 -3.17 -9.69
N ASN A 315 19.42 -2.01 -10.23
CA ASN A 315 19.21 -1.71 -11.65
C ASN A 315 20.29 -2.38 -12.52
N ALA A 316 19.90 -2.77 -13.73
CA ALA A 316 20.81 -3.31 -14.75
C ALA A 316 21.88 -2.28 -15.15
N GLY A 317 23.06 -2.78 -15.55
CA GLY A 317 24.20 -1.95 -15.92
C GLY A 317 24.86 -1.20 -14.76
N GLY A 318 24.41 -1.46 -13.52
CA GLY A 318 25.02 -0.94 -12.30
C GLY A 318 26.19 -1.80 -11.81
N ARG A 319 26.43 -1.75 -10.48
CA ARG A 319 27.48 -2.52 -9.81
C ARG A 319 27.15 -4.02 -9.67
N PHE A 320 25.88 -4.38 -9.75
CA PHE A 320 25.38 -5.74 -9.47
C PHE A 320 25.03 -6.48 -10.76
N SER A 321 24.99 -7.81 -10.70
CA SER A 321 24.88 -8.71 -11.85
C SER A 321 23.46 -8.86 -12.43
N PHE A 322 22.54 -7.93 -12.15
CA PHE A 322 21.16 -8.04 -12.61
C PHE A 322 21.10 -7.74 -14.12
N SER A 323 20.49 -8.64 -14.87
CA SER A 323 20.23 -8.39 -16.29
C SER A 323 19.04 -7.44 -16.47
N GLN A 324 18.91 -6.84 -17.66
CA GLN A 324 17.74 -6.04 -18.00
C GLN A 324 16.45 -6.86 -17.89
N ALA A 325 16.48 -8.13 -18.30
CA ALA A 325 15.33 -9.03 -18.23
C ALA A 325 14.91 -9.31 -16.77
N ASP A 326 15.88 -9.49 -15.86
CA ASP A 326 15.60 -9.64 -14.44
C ASP A 326 14.90 -8.40 -13.88
N CYS A 327 15.46 -7.21 -14.14
CA CYS A 327 14.89 -5.96 -13.67
C CYS A 327 13.46 -5.71 -14.17
N LEU A 328 13.20 -5.98 -15.45
CA LEU A 328 11.86 -5.87 -16.03
C LEU A 328 10.89 -6.90 -15.41
N SER A 329 11.35 -8.14 -15.19
CA SER A 329 10.52 -9.17 -14.56
C SER A 329 10.10 -8.80 -13.12
N ILE A 330 10.97 -8.14 -12.36
CA ILE A 330 10.65 -7.60 -11.04
C ILE A 330 9.59 -6.50 -11.20
N ALA A 331 9.83 -5.54 -12.09
CA ALA A 331 8.92 -4.42 -12.28
C ALA A 331 7.51 -4.87 -12.72
N ASP A 332 7.43 -5.87 -13.58
CA ASP A 332 6.16 -6.41 -14.04
C ASP A 332 5.46 -7.23 -12.95
N ALA A 333 6.19 -8.03 -12.16
CA ALA A 333 5.61 -8.76 -11.04
C ALA A 333 5.10 -7.83 -9.91
N ALA A 334 5.74 -6.67 -9.72
CA ALA A 334 5.29 -5.65 -8.77
C ALA A 334 3.92 -5.05 -9.17
N ARG A 335 3.61 -5.01 -10.47
CA ARG A 335 2.43 -4.35 -11.02
C ARG A 335 1.32 -5.30 -11.48
N LYS A 336 1.66 -6.52 -11.92
CA LYS A 336 0.68 -7.47 -12.49
C LYS A 336 -0.43 -7.78 -11.48
N PRO A 337 -1.67 -8.03 -11.91
CA PRO A 337 -2.75 -8.46 -11.01
C PRO A 337 -2.33 -9.68 -10.16
N LEU A 338 -2.71 -9.67 -8.88
CA LEU A 338 -2.45 -10.78 -7.94
C LEU A 338 -3.65 -10.89 -6.99
N GLY A 339 -4.73 -11.49 -7.47
CA GLY A 339 -6.04 -11.47 -6.81
C GLY A 339 -6.46 -10.03 -6.48
N ARG A 340 -6.95 -9.82 -5.25
CA ARG A 340 -7.32 -8.49 -4.73
C ARG A 340 -6.15 -7.65 -4.21
N LEU A 341 -4.91 -8.15 -4.21
CA LEU A 341 -3.78 -7.44 -3.60
C LEU A 341 -3.33 -6.27 -4.49
N LYS A 342 -3.21 -5.09 -3.89
CA LYS A 342 -2.74 -3.89 -4.58
C LYS A 342 -1.37 -4.12 -5.25
N SER A 343 -1.10 -3.40 -6.32
CA SER A 343 0.23 -3.30 -6.91
C SER A 343 1.17 -2.53 -5.98
N CYS A 344 2.47 -2.84 -6.06
CA CYS A 344 3.50 -2.09 -5.34
C CYS A 344 4.44 -1.41 -6.34
N PHE A 345 5.07 -0.32 -5.91
CA PHE A 345 6.02 0.40 -6.75
C PHE A 345 7.31 -0.40 -6.96
N PRO A 346 7.72 -0.70 -8.20
CA PRO A 346 9.09 -1.08 -8.45
C PRO A 346 10.02 0.12 -8.25
N ALA A 347 11.16 -0.10 -7.60
CA ALA A 347 12.13 0.92 -7.30
C ALA A 347 13.56 0.48 -7.71
N PRO A 348 13.89 0.51 -9.02
CA PRO A 348 15.25 0.22 -9.47
C PRO A 348 16.24 1.19 -8.79
N ALA A 349 17.38 0.65 -8.34
CA ALA A 349 18.37 1.35 -7.52
C ALA A 349 19.81 1.06 -7.97
N GLY A 350 20.66 2.09 -7.97
CA GLY A 350 22.08 1.99 -8.33
C GLY A 350 22.36 2.19 -9.83
N GLY A 351 23.53 2.74 -10.16
CA GLY A 351 23.95 2.97 -11.56
C GLY A 351 23.20 4.09 -12.31
N MET A 352 22.18 4.70 -11.72
CA MET A 352 21.39 5.75 -12.36
C MET A 352 22.12 7.09 -12.44
N SER A 353 22.05 7.69 -13.62
CA SER A 353 22.58 9.01 -13.96
C SER A 353 21.57 9.81 -14.77
N TYR A 354 21.80 11.12 -14.93
CA TYR A 354 20.95 11.99 -15.73
C TYR A 354 20.80 11.48 -17.18
N ALA A 355 21.91 10.96 -17.75
CA ALA A 355 21.95 10.41 -19.11
C ALA A 355 21.16 9.11 -19.26
N SER A 356 20.97 8.34 -18.18
CA SER A 356 20.23 7.07 -18.22
C SER A 356 18.71 7.23 -18.17
N LEU A 357 18.20 8.41 -17.75
CA LEU A 357 16.76 8.66 -17.57
C LEU A 357 15.89 8.30 -18.78
N PRO A 358 16.27 8.61 -20.04
CA PRO A 358 15.44 8.25 -21.20
C PRO A 358 15.29 6.73 -21.40
N GLY A 359 16.34 5.95 -21.10
CA GLY A 359 16.26 4.48 -21.17
C GLY A 359 15.34 3.94 -20.10
N MET A 360 15.56 4.37 -18.85
CA MET A 360 14.72 4.00 -17.72
C MET A 360 13.25 4.37 -17.91
N ALA A 361 12.99 5.53 -18.52
CA ALA A 361 11.64 5.98 -18.79
C ALA A 361 10.90 5.03 -19.74
N ARG A 362 11.59 4.53 -20.78
CA ARG A 362 11.04 3.53 -21.71
C ARG A 362 10.86 2.18 -21.04
N ASP A 363 11.83 1.76 -20.23
CA ASP A 363 11.88 0.41 -19.67
C ASP A 363 10.87 0.22 -18.53
N TYR A 364 10.75 1.20 -17.64
CA TYR A 364 9.99 1.05 -16.40
C TYR A 364 8.66 1.79 -16.39
N GLY A 365 8.49 2.82 -17.22
CA GLY A 365 7.26 3.60 -17.28
C GLY A 365 6.99 4.45 -16.03
N PRO A 366 5.81 5.10 -15.95
CA PRO A 366 5.50 6.11 -14.94
C PRO A 366 5.27 5.51 -13.55
N ASP A 367 4.79 4.28 -13.45
CA ASP A 367 4.52 3.57 -12.20
C ASP A 367 5.78 2.91 -11.64
N THR A 368 6.78 3.74 -11.35
CA THR A 368 8.10 3.37 -10.83
C THR A 368 8.62 4.46 -9.88
N ILE A 369 9.47 4.07 -8.92
CA ILE A 369 10.29 5.00 -8.12
C ILE A 369 11.72 4.98 -8.67
N PHE A 370 12.18 6.10 -9.21
CA PHE A 370 13.58 6.25 -9.60
C PHE A 370 14.42 6.63 -8.37
N LEU A 371 15.08 5.62 -7.77
CA LEU A 371 15.89 5.79 -6.56
C LEU A 371 17.33 6.23 -6.89
N VAL A 372 17.49 7.49 -7.27
CA VAL A 372 18.77 8.02 -7.73
C VAL A 372 19.65 8.39 -6.53
N GLY A 373 20.78 7.71 -6.39
CA GLY A 373 21.78 8.00 -5.35
C GLY A 373 22.93 8.86 -5.89
N GLY A 374 24.05 8.21 -6.22
CA GLY A 374 25.29 8.89 -6.63
C GLY A 374 25.13 9.80 -7.87
N GLY A 375 24.18 9.50 -8.76
CA GLY A 375 23.89 10.35 -9.92
C GLY A 375 23.44 11.77 -9.56
N LEU A 376 22.70 11.95 -8.45
CA LEU A 376 22.31 13.28 -7.97
C LEU A 376 23.51 14.01 -7.36
N LEU A 377 24.28 13.32 -6.53
CA LEU A 377 25.46 13.88 -5.85
C LEU A 377 26.56 14.28 -6.84
N GLY A 378 26.67 13.61 -7.99
CA GLY A 378 27.69 13.86 -9.00
C GLY A 378 27.29 14.83 -10.11
N TYR A 379 26.04 15.31 -10.15
CA TYR A 379 25.56 16.16 -11.24
C TYR A 379 25.90 17.64 -11.06
N SER A 380 25.79 18.15 -9.83
CA SER A 380 26.12 19.52 -9.44
C SER A 380 26.73 19.52 -8.04
N GLU A 381 27.43 20.59 -7.68
CA GLU A 381 27.93 20.83 -6.30
C GLU A 381 26.78 21.03 -5.29
N ASN A 382 25.58 21.38 -5.80
CA ASN A 382 24.38 21.57 -4.99
C ASN A 382 23.32 20.49 -5.28
N LEU A 383 22.95 19.74 -4.25
CA LEU A 383 21.99 18.65 -4.36
C LEU A 383 20.58 19.13 -4.73
N ALA A 384 20.16 20.33 -4.30
CA ALA A 384 18.86 20.88 -4.67
C ALA A 384 18.79 21.15 -6.18
N ASP A 385 19.85 21.70 -6.76
CA ASP A 385 19.95 21.97 -8.20
C ASP A 385 19.97 20.66 -9.00
N SER A 386 20.75 19.67 -8.54
CA SER A 386 20.72 18.33 -9.14
C SER A 386 19.32 17.72 -9.12
N THR A 387 18.62 17.81 -7.99
CA THR A 387 17.29 17.22 -7.83
C THR A 387 16.28 17.92 -8.75
N ALA A 388 16.32 19.24 -8.83
CA ALA A 388 15.47 20.03 -9.73
C ALA A 388 15.73 19.68 -11.20
N ALA A 389 16.99 19.50 -11.60
CA ALA A 389 17.35 19.09 -12.95
C ALA A 389 16.81 17.70 -13.30
N PHE A 390 17.01 16.71 -12.43
CA PHE A 390 16.48 15.35 -12.63
C PHE A 390 14.96 15.34 -12.70
N ARG A 391 14.29 16.04 -11.79
CA ARG A 391 12.83 16.16 -11.78
C ARG A 391 12.33 16.77 -13.08
N SER A 392 12.90 17.91 -13.50
CA SER A 392 12.54 18.57 -14.76
C SER A 392 12.70 17.65 -15.96
N ARG A 393 13.79 16.87 -16.01
CA ARG A 393 14.01 15.89 -17.07
C ARG A 393 12.99 14.75 -17.06
N ILE A 394 12.59 14.27 -15.89
CA ILE A 394 11.53 13.26 -15.76
C ILE A 394 10.20 13.85 -16.25
N GLU A 395 9.86 15.07 -15.82
CA GLU A 395 8.66 15.77 -16.30
C GLU A 395 8.67 15.92 -17.83
N GLU A 396 9.80 16.28 -18.44
CA GLU A 396 9.93 16.36 -19.90
C GLU A 396 9.67 15.00 -20.60
N LEU A 397 10.26 13.93 -20.07
CA LEU A 397 10.14 12.60 -20.67
C LEU A 397 8.71 12.05 -20.61
N PHE A 398 7.93 12.39 -19.58
CA PHE A 398 6.62 11.79 -19.33
C PHE A 398 5.42 12.73 -19.59
N LEU A 399 5.59 14.03 -19.40
CA LEU A 399 4.52 15.03 -19.53
C LEU A 399 4.57 15.75 -20.88
N THR A 400 5.75 16.10 -21.43
CA THR A 400 5.83 16.77 -22.75
C THR A 400 5.77 15.84 -23.96
N ASN A 401 6.14 14.55 -23.83
CA ASN A 401 6.02 13.58 -24.94
C ASN A 401 4.56 13.20 -25.29
N ARG A 402 3.56 13.66 -24.52
CA ARG A 402 2.15 13.52 -24.90
C ARG A 402 1.70 14.57 -25.93
N ALA A 403 2.29 15.77 -25.93
CA ALA A 403 1.91 16.83 -26.86
C ALA A 403 2.30 16.53 -28.32
N SER A 404 3.23 15.60 -28.56
CA SER A 404 3.71 15.22 -29.89
C SER A 404 3.25 13.83 -30.37
N GLN A 405 2.61 13.02 -29.50
CA GLN A 405 2.21 11.64 -29.85
C GLN A 405 0.72 11.33 -29.68
N ASN A 406 -0.11 12.23 -29.14
CA ASN A 406 -1.57 12.07 -29.16
C ASN A 406 -2.24 13.27 -29.86
N SER A 407 -2.66 13.03 -31.10
CA SER A 407 -3.84 13.65 -31.73
C SER A 407 -5.13 12.90 -31.34
N ASP A 408 -5.07 12.14 -30.24
CA ASP A 408 -6.21 11.51 -29.59
C ASP A 408 -6.56 12.38 -28.37
N PRO A 409 -7.80 12.87 -28.25
CA PRO A 409 -8.15 13.84 -27.24
C PRO A 409 -8.03 13.23 -25.84
N ASP A 410 -7.56 14.05 -24.89
CA ASP A 410 -7.63 13.74 -23.46
C ASP A 410 -9.03 13.19 -23.11
N PRO A 411 -9.16 12.00 -22.49
CA PRO A 411 -10.47 11.49 -22.07
C PRO A 411 -11.17 12.39 -21.03
N ARG A 412 -10.49 13.44 -20.54
CA ARG A 412 -11.04 14.45 -19.63
C ARG A 412 -11.37 15.81 -20.29
N GLY A 413 -11.16 15.97 -21.60
CA GLY A 413 -11.47 17.22 -22.32
C GLY A 413 -10.69 18.44 -21.83
N GLU A 414 -10.71 19.54 -22.59
CA GLU A 414 -10.20 20.82 -22.11
C GLU A 414 -10.92 21.24 -20.83
N TYR A 415 -10.16 21.69 -19.82
CA TYR A 415 -10.74 22.26 -18.60
C TYR A 415 -11.54 23.51 -18.97
N VAL A 416 -12.86 23.35 -19.11
CA VAL A 416 -13.78 24.48 -19.13
C VAL A 416 -14.03 24.87 -17.68
N SER A 417 -13.68 26.11 -17.34
CA SER A 417 -14.12 26.73 -16.09
C SER A 417 -15.64 26.59 -15.96
N SER A 418 -16.14 26.14 -14.81
CA SER A 418 -17.59 25.95 -14.55
C SER A 418 -18.44 27.23 -14.70
N CYS A 419 -17.83 28.36 -15.06
CA CYS A 419 -18.49 29.65 -15.27
C CYS A 419 -18.61 30.07 -16.74
N GLU A 420 -18.16 29.27 -17.71
CA GLU A 420 -18.33 29.58 -19.14
C GLU A 420 -19.25 28.57 -19.81
N LEU A 421 -20.53 28.93 -19.97
CA LEU A 421 -21.48 28.22 -20.83
C LEU A 421 -21.34 28.77 -22.26
N PRO A 422 -20.91 27.98 -23.27
CA PRO A 422 -21.07 28.37 -24.66
C PRO A 422 -22.54 28.28 -25.04
N ALA A 423 -23.05 29.35 -25.63
CA ALA A 423 -24.40 29.38 -26.19
C ALA A 423 -24.52 28.43 -27.39
N ALA A 424 -25.63 27.69 -27.42
CA ALA A 424 -26.17 26.90 -28.53
C ALA A 424 -25.47 25.56 -28.89
N HIS A 425 -26.21 24.46 -28.70
CA HIS A 425 -25.94 23.17 -29.34
C HIS A 425 -26.29 23.21 -30.84
N PRO A 426 -25.44 22.68 -31.73
CA PRO A 426 -25.87 22.07 -32.97
C PRO A 426 -26.02 20.56 -32.78
N SER A 427 -27.13 20.06 -33.29
CA SER A 427 -27.53 18.66 -33.36
C SER A 427 -26.56 17.80 -34.17
N GLY A 428 -26.21 16.62 -33.62
CA GLY A 428 -25.93 15.43 -34.41
C GLY A 428 -24.48 14.96 -34.44
N SER A 429 -24.12 14.04 -33.54
CA SER A 429 -23.43 12.78 -33.88
C SER A 429 -23.39 11.87 -32.64
N GLN A 430 -23.64 10.58 -32.88
CA GLN A 430 -23.75 9.53 -31.86
C GLN A 430 -22.38 9.24 -31.24
N ASN A 431 -22.31 9.15 -29.90
CA ASN A 431 -21.10 8.66 -29.22
C ASN A 431 -21.46 7.52 -28.25
N SER A 432 -20.90 6.35 -28.53
CA SER A 432 -21.13 5.05 -27.90
C SER A 432 -20.31 4.85 -26.62
N GLY A 433 -20.49 5.72 -25.63
CA GLY A 433 -19.65 5.76 -24.41
C GLY A 433 -20.35 5.37 -23.09
N ILE A 434 -21.63 5.02 -23.09
CA ILE A 434 -22.41 4.92 -21.84
C ILE A 434 -22.52 3.48 -21.28
N ASP A 435 -22.14 2.44 -22.03
CA ASP A 435 -22.48 1.05 -21.64
C ASP A 435 -21.50 0.32 -20.70
N LYS A 436 -20.49 0.98 -20.10
CA LYS A 436 -19.50 0.28 -19.23
C LYS A 436 -19.70 0.40 -17.71
N TYR A 437 -20.68 1.16 -17.24
CA TYR A 437 -20.98 1.30 -15.80
C TYR A 437 -22.36 0.77 -15.38
N ALA A 438 -23.10 0.13 -16.29
CA ALA A 438 -24.49 -0.30 -16.06
C ALA A 438 -24.71 -1.83 -16.04
N GLN A 439 -23.69 -2.65 -15.78
CA GLN A 439 -23.89 -4.09 -15.56
C GLN A 439 -23.55 -4.48 -14.12
N GLY A 440 -24.56 -4.37 -13.25
CA GLY A 440 -24.47 -4.75 -11.84
C GLY A 440 -25.77 -4.53 -11.05
N ASN A 441 -26.90 -5.05 -11.55
CA ASN A 441 -28.12 -5.49 -10.83
C ASN A 441 -29.39 -5.21 -11.65
N GLU A 442 -29.80 -6.14 -12.50
CA GLU A 442 -31.17 -6.21 -13.01
C GLU A 442 -31.98 -7.26 -12.23
N LYS A 443 -32.72 -6.79 -11.21
CA LYS A 443 -34.02 -7.35 -10.83
C LYS A 443 -34.91 -6.24 -10.31
N SER A 444 -35.69 -5.65 -11.20
CA SER A 444 -37.11 -5.25 -11.05
C SER A 444 -37.41 -4.16 -12.06
N GLY A 445 -38.32 -4.48 -12.99
CA GLY A 445 -38.75 -3.54 -14.01
C GLY A 445 -39.68 -2.47 -13.45
N ILE A 446 -39.63 -1.29 -14.06
CA ILE A 446 -40.78 -0.41 -14.33
C ILE A 446 -40.44 0.39 -15.59
N SER A 447 -41.40 0.42 -16.51
CA SER A 447 -41.39 1.12 -17.79
C SER A 447 -41.76 2.61 -17.66
N SER A 448 -41.39 3.36 -18.71
CA SER A 448 -42.06 4.54 -19.32
C SER A 448 -41.39 5.92 -19.17
N SER A 449 -40.84 6.34 -20.32
CA SER A 449 -40.82 7.67 -20.97
C SER A 449 -41.34 8.91 -20.21
N ASP A 450 -40.48 9.92 -20.00
CA ASP A 450 -40.40 11.14 -20.85
C ASP A 450 -39.54 12.26 -20.23
N SER A 451 -38.77 12.93 -21.10
CA SER A 451 -38.32 14.35 -21.05
C SER A 451 -37.15 14.82 -20.13
N ALA A 452 -36.11 15.33 -20.82
CA ALA A 452 -35.21 16.46 -20.51
C ALA A 452 -34.39 16.52 -19.18
N ASN A 453 -33.05 16.52 -19.34
CA ASN A 453 -32.01 17.08 -18.45
C ASN A 453 -32.29 17.15 -16.94
N SER A 454 -31.75 16.18 -16.18
CA SER A 454 -31.25 16.35 -14.80
C SER A 454 -30.87 14.98 -14.25
N ILE A 455 -29.58 14.66 -14.10
CA ILE A 455 -29.20 13.60 -13.14
C ILE A 455 -28.84 14.29 -11.83
N VAL A 456 -29.86 14.80 -11.14
CA VAL A 456 -29.81 14.89 -9.69
C VAL A 456 -30.24 13.51 -9.17
N THR A 457 -29.27 12.67 -8.79
CA THR A 457 -29.57 11.32 -8.26
C THR A 457 -30.24 11.36 -6.88
N GLN A 458 -30.05 12.45 -6.11
CA GLN A 458 -30.71 12.70 -4.82
C GLN A 458 -30.71 14.19 -4.47
N LEU A 459 -31.88 14.78 -4.19
CA LEU A 459 -32.03 16.15 -3.71
C LEU A 459 -32.46 16.15 -2.23
N LEU A 460 -31.64 16.75 -1.36
CA LEU A 460 -32.00 16.97 0.04
C LEU A 460 -32.58 18.38 0.19
N LYS A 461 -33.90 18.48 0.32
CA LYS A 461 -34.53 19.79 0.54
C LYS A 461 -34.22 20.29 1.95
N PHE A 462 -33.79 21.53 2.03
CA PHE A 462 -33.68 22.25 3.28
C PHE A 462 -35.06 22.47 3.90
N LEU A 463 -35.15 22.31 5.21
CA LEU A 463 -36.35 22.49 6.02
C LEU A 463 -36.09 23.58 7.08
N PRO A 464 -37.14 24.29 7.54
CA PRO A 464 -37.03 25.27 8.61
C PRO A 464 -36.30 24.72 9.85
N GLY A 465 -35.53 25.58 10.53
CA GLY A 465 -34.76 25.19 11.72
C GLY A 465 -33.45 24.45 11.41
N TYR A 466 -32.89 24.63 10.21
CA TYR A 466 -31.64 23.99 9.79
C TYR A 466 -31.72 22.46 9.85
N ARG A 467 -32.71 21.92 9.16
CA ARG A 467 -32.96 20.49 8.99
C ARG A 467 -33.00 20.15 7.49
N TRP A 468 -32.85 18.88 7.16
CA TRP A 468 -32.91 18.40 5.77
C TRP A 468 -33.81 17.18 5.67
N GLU A 469 -34.59 17.10 4.59
CA GLU A 469 -35.44 15.94 4.33
C GLU A 469 -34.63 14.63 4.40
N LYS A 470 -35.20 13.60 5.03
CA LYS A 470 -34.61 12.26 5.15
C LYS A 470 -33.31 12.18 5.97
N ARG A 471 -32.94 13.24 6.71
CA ARG A 471 -31.79 13.26 7.63
C ARG A 471 -32.25 13.44 9.07
N GLU A 472 -31.96 12.44 9.89
CA GLU A 472 -32.28 12.49 11.31
C GLU A 472 -31.19 13.18 12.11
N VAL A 473 -31.58 13.86 13.19
CA VAL A 473 -30.65 14.41 14.17
C VAL A 473 -30.17 13.28 15.06
N SER A 474 -28.85 13.14 15.17
CA SER A 474 -28.19 12.16 16.02
C SER A 474 -27.46 12.87 17.16
N VAL A 475 -27.35 12.18 18.30
CA VAL A 475 -26.53 12.63 19.43
C VAL A 475 -25.07 12.64 19.02
N TYR A 476 -24.36 13.73 19.32
CA TYR A 476 -22.92 13.81 19.13
C TYR A 476 -22.21 12.73 19.97
N LYS A 477 -21.41 11.87 19.34
CA LYS A 477 -20.43 10.94 19.98
C LYS A 477 -20.85 10.31 21.32
N PRO A 478 -21.90 9.46 21.38
CA PRO A 478 -22.40 8.92 22.65
C PRO A 478 -21.38 8.07 23.45
N ASN A 479 -20.32 7.54 22.83
CA ASN A 479 -19.37 6.59 23.43
C ASN A 479 -17.88 7.00 23.31
N ALA A 480 -17.56 8.28 23.08
CA ALA A 480 -16.19 8.68 22.68
C ALA A 480 -15.19 8.98 23.81
N GLY A 481 -15.56 8.83 25.09
CA GLY A 481 -14.65 9.02 26.23
C GLY A 481 -14.10 10.46 26.44
N LEU A 482 -14.42 11.40 25.54
CA LEU A 482 -14.03 12.81 25.61
C LEU A 482 -15.25 13.70 25.93
N PRO A 483 -15.10 14.74 26.76
CA PRO A 483 -16.20 15.61 27.15
C PRO A 483 -16.65 16.50 25.98
N PHE A 484 -17.97 16.65 25.84
CA PHE A 484 -18.65 17.59 24.94
C PHE A 484 -20.00 17.96 25.58
N ALA A 485 -20.62 19.06 25.17
CA ALA A 485 -21.92 19.47 25.70
C ALA A 485 -22.80 20.15 24.66
N HIS A 486 -24.10 19.83 24.69
CA HIS A 486 -25.15 20.51 23.93
C HIS A 486 -24.88 20.60 22.41
N VAL A 487 -24.52 19.47 21.80
CA VAL A 487 -24.19 19.36 20.37
C VAL A 487 -25.14 18.38 19.67
N ASP A 488 -25.82 18.88 18.65
CA ASP A 488 -26.60 18.08 17.70
C ASP A 488 -25.79 17.81 16.43
N ARG A 489 -25.96 16.63 15.82
CA ARG A 489 -25.31 16.24 14.56
C ARG A 489 -26.29 15.67 13.54
N GLN A 490 -26.26 16.17 12.32
CA GLN A 490 -26.94 15.59 11.16
C GLN A 490 -25.90 15.19 10.10
N GLU A 491 -25.91 13.93 9.68
CA GLU A 491 -25.12 13.47 8.54
C GLU A 491 -25.92 13.81 7.27
N LEU A 492 -25.34 14.55 6.32
CA LEU A 492 -26.06 15.01 5.13
C LEU A 492 -25.74 14.17 3.90
N ILE A 493 -24.45 13.91 3.63
CA ILE A 493 -23.98 13.12 2.47
C ILE A 493 -22.87 12.17 2.92
N GLY A 494 -22.85 10.95 2.37
CA GLY A 494 -21.78 9.95 2.49
C GLY A 494 -22.21 8.70 3.25
N LYS A 495 -23.06 8.82 4.27
CA LYS A 495 -23.50 7.68 5.09
C LYS A 495 -24.75 6.95 4.62
N PHE A 496 -25.39 7.37 3.52
CA PHE A 496 -26.67 6.81 3.07
C PHE A 496 -26.54 6.04 1.76
N GLY A 497 -25.34 5.51 1.47
CA GLY A 497 -25.05 4.72 0.27
C GLY A 497 -24.55 5.55 -0.91
N GLU A 498 -24.31 6.85 -0.72
CA GLU A 498 -23.68 7.69 -1.74
C GLU A 498 -22.19 7.32 -1.89
N SER A 499 -21.72 7.17 -3.13
CA SER A 499 -20.29 6.91 -3.43
C SER A 499 -19.46 8.20 -3.44
N THR A 500 -19.44 8.94 -2.33
CA THR A 500 -18.69 10.19 -2.21
C THR A 500 -17.32 9.99 -1.58
N ALA A 501 -16.31 10.72 -2.05
CA ALA A 501 -14.97 10.73 -1.44
C ALA A 501 -14.92 11.47 -0.08
N PHE A 502 -15.97 12.21 0.25
CA PHE A 502 -16.10 13.00 1.46
C PHE A 502 -17.50 12.87 2.05
N ASP A 503 -17.60 13.10 3.36
CA ASP A 503 -18.85 13.26 4.08
C ASP A 503 -19.15 14.74 4.30
N VAL A 504 -20.41 15.13 4.15
CA VAL A 504 -20.89 16.46 4.55
C VAL A 504 -21.81 16.31 5.74
N ARG A 505 -21.52 17.06 6.81
CA ARG A 505 -22.24 16.97 8.08
C ARG A 505 -22.63 18.34 8.56
N TYR A 506 -23.78 18.46 9.20
CA TYR A 506 -24.19 19.66 9.90
C TYR A 506 -24.12 19.43 11.41
N PHE A 507 -23.54 20.37 12.13
CA PHE A 507 -23.52 20.40 13.59
C PHE A 507 -24.21 21.67 14.09
N GLU A 508 -24.85 21.57 15.25
CA GLU A 508 -25.50 22.70 15.91
C GLU A 508 -25.20 22.66 17.41
N LEU A 509 -24.66 23.77 17.91
CA LEU A 509 -24.27 23.96 19.30
C LEU A 509 -25.23 24.96 19.93
N ALA A 510 -25.91 24.54 21.00
CA ALA A 510 -26.72 25.46 21.80
C ALA A 510 -25.82 26.50 22.52
N PRO A 511 -26.38 27.60 23.06
CA PRO A 511 -25.63 28.53 23.91
C PRO A 511 -24.84 27.80 25.00
N GLY A 512 -23.53 28.05 25.07
CA GLY A 512 -22.60 27.36 25.98
C GLY A 512 -22.19 25.94 25.57
N GLY A 513 -22.67 25.44 24.42
CA GLY A 513 -22.30 24.14 23.87
C GLY A 513 -20.88 24.11 23.30
N TYR A 514 -20.28 22.93 23.28
CA TYR A 514 -18.92 22.71 22.75
C TYR A 514 -18.73 21.27 22.25
N SER A 515 -17.97 21.12 21.16
CA SER A 515 -17.53 19.82 20.64
C SER A 515 -16.46 19.21 21.55
N SER A 516 -16.13 17.95 21.34
CA SER A 516 -14.95 17.36 21.98
C SER A 516 -13.68 18.12 21.58
N ARG A 517 -12.75 18.27 22.53
CA ARG A 517 -11.41 18.81 22.29
C ARG A 517 -10.49 17.64 21.94
N GLU A 518 -10.02 17.57 20.71
CA GLU A 518 -9.36 16.38 20.15
C GLU A 518 -8.39 16.70 19.01
N LYS A 519 -7.66 15.68 18.55
CA LYS A 519 -6.80 15.72 17.35
C LYS A 519 -6.90 14.41 16.57
N HIS A 520 -6.65 14.45 15.25
CA HIS A 520 -6.68 13.28 14.36
C HIS A 520 -6.05 13.63 13.00
N PHE A 521 -5.78 12.64 12.15
CA PHE A 521 -5.12 12.81 10.86
C PHE A 521 -6.03 13.38 9.76
N HIS A 522 -7.32 13.02 9.73
CA HIS A 522 -8.24 13.62 8.76
C HIS A 522 -8.40 15.12 8.99
N THR A 523 -8.66 15.85 7.91
CA THR A 523 -8.81 17.31 7.95
C THR A 523 -10.27 17.71 8.07
N HIS A 524 -10.53 18.94 8.52
CA HIS A 524 -11.88 19.52 8.46
C HIS A 524 -11.90 20.79 7.62
N VAL A 525 -12.96 20.94 6.86
CA VAL A 525 -13.43 22.24 6.37
C VAL A 525 -14.72 22.58 7.11
N VAL A 526 -14.69 23.67 7.87
CA VAL A 526 -15.79 24.14 8.70
C VAL A 526 -16.35 25.43 8.12
N ILE A 527 -17.66 25.46 7.87
CA ILE A 527 -18.36 26.60 7.27
C ILE A 527 -19.57 26.93 8.15
N PRO A 528 -19.54 27.99 8.97
CA PRO A 528 -20.69 28.46 9.71
C PRO A 528 -21.82 28.86 8.78
N VAL A 529 -23.01 28.33 9.03
CA VAL A 529 -24.23 28.66 8.27
C VAL A 529 -25.35 29.19 9.16
N ARG A 530 -25.20 29.10 10.49
CA ARG A 530 -26.14 29.63 11.49
C ARG A 530 -25.38 30.29 12.64
N GLY A 531 -25.77 31.52 12.99
CA GLY A 531 -25.21 32.22 14.14
C GLY A 531 -23.71 32.48 14.02
N GLN A 532 -23.06 32.61 15.17
CA GLN A 532 -21.62 32.83 15.31
C GLN A 532 -21.06 31.93 16.39
N GLY A 533 -19.81 31.51 16.24
CA GLY A 533 -19.15 30.63 17.19
C GLY A 533 -17.66 30.88 17.26
N GLN A 534 -16.94 29.96 17.88
CA GLN A 534 -15.49 30.02 17.97
C GLN A 534 -14.87 28.66 17.66
N LEU A 535 -13.69 28.70 17.05
CA LEU A 535 -12.80 27.56 16.88
C LEU A 535 -11.55 27.81 17.72
N GLU A 536 -11.31 26.98 18.73
CA GLU A 536 -9.96 26.82 19.29
C GLU A 536 -9.19 25.88 18.37
N CYS A 537 -8.01 26.29 17.89
CA CYS A 537 -7.11 25.45 17.12
C CYS A 537 -5.67 25.77 17.52
N GLN A 538 -4.91 24.76 17.97
CA GLN A 538 -3.52 24.91 18.45
C GLN A 538 -3.36 25.99 19.54
N GLY A 539 -4.34 26.07 20.45
CA GLY A 539 -4.35 27.04 21.55
C GLY A 539 -4.67 28.49 21.14
N GLN A 540 -5.00 28.74 19.88
CA GLN A 540 -5.49 30.03 19.40
C GLN A 540 -7.01 29.97 19.21
N ILE A 541 -7.70 31.05 19.55
CA ILE A 541 -9.15 31.16 19.42
C ILE A 541 -9.48 32.04 18.22
N PHE A 542 -10.25 31.49 17.29
CA PHE A 542 -10.72 32.16 16.08
C PHE A 542 -12.23 32.36 16.16
N PRO A 543 -12.75 33.61 16.15
CA PRO A 543 -14.18 33.85 15.98
C PRO A 543 -14.61 33.43 14.58
N LEU A 544 -15.73 32.74 14.48
CA LEU A 544 -16.29 32.25 13.24
C LEU A 544 -17.64 32.93 12.97
N HIS A 545 -17.72 33.69 11.88
CA HIS A 545 -18.93 34.35 11.42
C HIS A 545 -19.59 33.59 10.27
N HIS A 546 -20.81 34.00 9.93
CA HIS A 546 -21.58 33.40 8.85
C HIS A 546 -20.78 33.36 7.53
N LEU A 547 -20.64 32.16 6.96
CA LEU A 547 -19.90 31.85 5.74
C LEU A 547 -18.39 32.09 5.78
N ASP A 548 -17.81 32.33 6.95
CA ASP A 548 -16.36 32.16 7.12
C ASP A 548 -15.97 30.71 6.81
N ILE A 549 -14.73 30.48 6.39
CA ILE A 549 -14.23 29.13 6.10
C ILE A 549 -13.01 28.89 6.99
N ALA A 550 -13.11 27.88 7.85
CA ALA A 550 -12.01 27.44 8.67
C ALA A 550 -11.51 26.06 8.22
N TYR A 551 -10.19 25.95 8.06
CA TYR A 551 -9.52 24.68 7.78
C TYR A 551 -8.78 24.22 9.04
N VAL A 552 -9.07 22.99 9.48
CA VAL A 552 -8.34 22.34 10.58
C VAL A 552 -7.36 21.33 9.97
N PRO A 553 -6.04 21.58 10.05
CA PRO A 553 -5.04 20.67 9.49
C PRO A 553 -4.91 19.37 10.30
N PRO A 554 -4.26 18.34 9.73
CA PRO A 554 -3.99 17.09 10.44
C PRO A 554 -3.29 17.31 11.78
N LEU A 555 -3.68 16.54 12.78
CA LEU A 555 -3.14 16.50 14.14
C LEU A 555 -3.24 17.82 14.92
N ALA A 556 -3.95 18.82 14.41
CA ALA A 556 -4.23 20.02 15.18
C ALA A 556 -5.21 19.72 16.32
N VAL A 557 -4.81 20.04 17.55
CA VAL A 557 -5.75 20.05 18.68
C VAL A 557 -6.76 21.15 18.43
N HIS A 558 -8.04 20.78 18.36
CA HIS A 558 -9.11 21.72 18.05
C HIS A 558 -10.38 21.45 18.84
N GLN A 559 -11.20 22.50 18.98
CA GLN A 559 -12.52 22.45 19.58
C GLN A 559 -13.41 23.57 19.00
N LEU A 560 -14.65 23.26 18.67
CA LEU A 560 -15.67 24.25 18.31
C LEU A 560 -16.57 24.52 19.50
N SER A 561 -16.86 25.79 19.78
CA SER A 561 -17.67 26.21 20.92
C SER A 561 -18.62 27.35 20.55
N ASN A 562 -19.71 27.46 21.30
CA ASN A 562 -20.69 28.53 21.17
C ASN A 562 -20.71 29.41 22.43
N PRO A 563 -19.99 30.54 22.45
CA PRO A 563 -20.02 31.47 23.57
C PRO A 563 -21.21 32.45 23.51
N THR A 564 -22.07 32.37 22.49
CA THR A 564 -23.12 33.35 22.24
C THR A 564 -24.46 32.90 22.83
N SER A 565 -25.44 33.81 22.87
CA SER A 565 -26.81 33.50 23.31
C SER A 565 -27.69 32.87 22.23
N GLU A 566 -27.22 32.79 20.98
CA GLU A 566 -27.95 32.23 19.85
C GLU A 566 -27.32 30.89 19.42
N PRO A 567 -28.06 29.98 18.77
CA PRO A 567 -27.49 28.72 18.28
C PRO A 567 -26.40 28.94 17.22
N PHE A 568 -25.30 28.20 17.35
CA PHE A 568 -24.19 28.19 16.40
C PHE A 568 -24.23 26.90 15.57
N GLY A 569 -24.41 27.01 14.26
CA GLY A 569 -24.50 25.87 13.37
C GLY A 569 -23.55 25.98 12.18
N PHE A 570 -22.90 24.87 11.85
CA PHE A 570 -21.88 24.82 10.80
C PHE A 570 -21.93 23.52 10.01
N LEU A 571 -21.54 23.62 8.74
CA LEU A 571 -21.20 22.47 7.92
C LEU A 571 -19.75 22.06 8.20
N CYS A 572 -19.52 20.76 8.27
CA CYS A 572 -18.22 20.15 8.48
C CYS A 572 -18.04 19.07 7.42
N ILE A 573 -17.05 19.31 6.55
CA ILE A 573 -16.68 18.42 5.46
C ILE A 573 -15.40 17.69 5.86
N VAL A 574 -15.41 16.37 5.72
CA VAL A 574 -14.29 15.48 6.05
C VAL A 574 -14.20 14.35 5.02
N ASP A 575 -13.06 13.68 4.95
CA ASP A 575 -12.89 12.49 4.12
C ASP A 575 -13.87 11.37 4.52
N HIS A 576 -14.39 10.63 3.54
CA HIS A 576 -15.33 9.54 3.76
C HIS A 576 -14.68 8.43 4.61
N ASP A 577 -13.49 7.98 4.19
CA ASP A 577 -12.63 7.10 4.96
C ASP A 577 -11.71 7.92 5.87
N ARG A 578 -11.87 7.79 7.19
CA ARG A 578 -11.14 8.60 8.17
C ARG A 578 -10.82 7.86 9.47
N ASP A 579 -9.78 8.34 10.14
CA ASP A 579 -9.31 7.83 11.43
C ASP A 579 -10.19 8.27 12.61
N ALA A 580 -10.07 7.55 13.72
CA ALA A 580 -10.76 7.88 14.97
C ALA A 580 -10.09 9.06 15.69
N PRO A 581 -10.86 9.94 16.36
CA PRO A 581 -10.31 11.04 17.13
C PRO A 581 -9.49 10.58 18.35
N MET A 582 -8.40 11.29 18.63
CA MET A 582 -7.50 11.08 19.76
C MET A 582 -7.63 12.23 20.78
N ALA A 583 -7.36 11.94 22.06
CA ALA A 583 -7.22 12.97 23.08
C ALA A 583 -6.04 13.93 22.73
N PRO A 584 -6.11 15.21 23.15
CA PRO A 584 -5.08 16.23 22.90
C PRO A 584 -3.66 15.81 23.25
#